data_AF-A0A6G1RRD2-F1
#
_entry.id   AF-A0A6G1RRD2-F1
#
_cell.length_a   1.000
_cell.length_b   1.000
_cell.length_c   1.000
_cell.angle_alpha   90.00
_cell.angle_beta   90.00
_cell.angle_gamma   90.00
#
_symmetry.space_group_name_H-M   'P 1'
#
loop_
_entity.id
_entity.type
_entity.pdbx_description
1 polymer ?
#
loop_
_entity_poly.entity_id
_entity_poly.type
_entity_poly.pdbx_seq_one_letter_code
_entity_poly.pdbx_strand_id
1 'polypeptide(L)'
;WGFGMDEALKDPVGREQFLKFLESEFSSEDLRFWLAEEDLKKRPIREVPARVQEIWQEFLAPGAPSAINLDSKSYDKTTQNVKDPGRYTFEDAQEHIYKLMKSDSYPRFIRSSAYQELLQAKKKALQTPRDSLAFRCLHFENCLLTSSFISSWICVFLFSASSSTV
;
A
#
# COMPACT_ATOMS: atom_id res chain seq x y z
N TRP A 1 -2.92 -9.93 -0.05
CA TRP A 1 -1.46 -9.99 0.17
C TRP A 1 -1.04 -11.43 0.47
N GLY A 2 -1.47 -12.07 1.57
CA GLY A 2 -1.05 -13.45 1.94
C GLY A 2 -1.24 -14.59 0.92
N PHE A 3 -1.95 -14.39 -0.20
CA PHE A 3 -2.05 -15.36 -1.30
C PHE A 3 -0.84 -15.33 -2.26
N GLY A 4 -0.05 -14.25 -2.29
CA GLY A 4 1.10 -14.10 -3.18
C GLY A 4 1.59 -12.66 -3.29
N MET A 5 2.85 -12.50 -3.71
CA MET A 5 3.52 -11.18 -3.79
C MET A 5 2.78 -10.20 -4.70
N ASP A 6 2.22 -10.69 -5.81
CA ASP A 6 1.45 -9.90 -6.77
C ASP A 6 0.26 -9.19 -6.12
N GLU A 7 -0.36 -9.81 -5.12
CA GLU A 7 -1.49 -9.23 -4.38
C GLU A 7 -1.07 -8.15 -3.39
N ALA A 8 0.18 -8.15 -2.91
CA ALA A 8 0.74 -7.02 -2.18
C ALA A 8 1.22 -5.91 -3.12
N LEU A 9 1.81 -6.26 -4.27
CA LEU A 9 2.36 -5.29 -5.23
C LEU A 9 1.27 -4.49 -5.98
N LYS A 10 0.08 -5.06 -6.21
CA LYS A 10 -1.07 -4.33 -6.77
C LYS A 10 -1.67 -3.31 -5.79
N ASP A 11 -1.63 -3.59 -4.49
CA ASP A 11 -2.22 -2.76 -3.45
C ASP A 11 -1.23 -1.66 -3.02
N PRO A 12 -1.58 -0.36 -3.06
CA PRO A 12 -0.70 0.71 -2.58
C PRO A 12 -0.27 0.54 -1.12
N VAL A 13 -1.18 0.10 -0.24
CA VAL A 13 -0.90 -0.14 1.18
C VAL A 13 -0.07 -1.43 1.33
N GLY A 14 -0.37 -2.45 0.52
CA GLY A 14 0.42 -3.69 0.49
C GLY A 14 1.89 -3.45 0.13
N ARG A 15 2.15 -2.59 -0.87
CA ARG A 15 3.50 -2.13 -1.24
C ARG A 15 4.17 -1.36 -0.13
N GLU A 16 3.48 -0.39 0.49
CA GLU A 16 4.05 0.42 1.57
C GLU A 16 4.49 -0.44 2.76
N GLN A 17 3.66 -1.41 3.17
CA GLN A 17 3.98 -2.31 4.29
C GLN A 17 5.10 -3.29 3.93
N PHE A 18 5.16 -3.77 2.69
CA PHE A 18 6.28 -4.62 2.25
C PHE A 18 7.59 -3.83 2.14
N LEU A 19 7.55 -2.58 1.65
CA LEU A 19 8.72 -1.70 1.61
C LEU A 19 9.28 -1.42 3.01
N LYS A 20 8.44 -1.04 3.97
CA LYS A 20 8.86 -0.81 5.38
C LYS A 20 9.49 -2.05 6.02
N PHE A 21 8.99 -3.23 5.67
CA PHE A 21 9.59 -4.50 6.10
C PHE A 21 11.00 -4.68 5.50
N LEU A 22 11.16 -4.48 4.19
CA LEU A 22 12.47 -4.58 3.52
C LEU A 22 13.47 -3.51 4.00
N GLU A 23 13.00 -2.30 4.31
CA GLU A 23 13.81 -1.25 4.96
C GLU A 23 14.35 -1.70 6.32
N SER A 24 13.52 -2.40 7.13
CA SER A 24 13.95 -2.94 8.43
C SER A 24 14.94 -4.10 8.33
N GLU A 25 15.03 -4.75 7.15
CA GLU A 25 15.95 -5.84 6.86
C GLU A 25 17.10 -5.41 5.92
N PHE A 26 17.25 -4.12 5.63
CA PHE A 26 18.28 -3.57 4.72
C PHE A 26 18.28 -4.22 3.32
N SER A 27 17.09 -4.48 2.76
CA SER A 27 16.87 -5.06 1.42
C SER A 27 15.81 -4.30 0.59
N SER A 28 15.64 -3.00 0.88
CA SER A 28 14.62 -2.14 0.25
C SER A 28 14.90 -1.82 -1.23
N GLU A 29 16.17 -1.93 -1.64
CA GLU A 29 16.67 -1.65 -2.98
C GLU A 29 16.04 -2.57 -4.04
N ASP A 30 15.81 -3.85 -3.71
CA ASP A 30 15.16 -4.82 -4.61
C ASP A 30 13.76 -4.34 -5.04
N LEU A 31 12.93 -3.92 -4.06
CA LEU A 31 11.58 -3.44 -4.34
C LEU A 31 11.60 -2.05 -4.98
N ARG A 32 12.53 -1.17 -4.58
CA ARG A 32 12.69 0.16 -5.20
C ARG A 32 13.06 0.04 -6.67
N PHE A 33 14.02 -0.81 -7.01
CA PHE A 33 14.40 -1.11 -8.39
C PHE A 33 13.22 -1.69 -9.18
N TRP A 34 12.53 -2.70 -8.62
CA TRP A 34 11.37 -3.32 -9.27
C TRP A 34 10.26 -2.30 -9.58
N LEU A 35 10.00 -1.37 -8.66
CA LEU A 35 9.05 -0.28 -8.82
C LEU A 35 9.54 0.79 -9.81
N ALA A 36 10.84 1.06 -9.87
CA ALA A 36 11.42 2.01 -10.81
C ALA A 36 11.30 1.53 -12.27
N GLU A 37 11.46 0.22 -12.52
CA GLU A 37 11.21 -0.37 -13.84
C GLU A 37 9.71 -0.41 -14.18
N GLU A 38 8.85 -0.67 -13.20
CA GLU A 38 7.40 -0.53 -13.40
C GLU A 38 6.97 0.90 -13.74
N ASP A 39 7.65 1.91 -13.22
CA ASP A 39 7.47 3.31 -13.61
C ASP A 39 8.02 3.56 -15.04
N LEU A 40 9.24 3.09 -15.36
CA LEU A 40 9.86 3.25 -16.69
C LEU A 40 8.94 2.78 -17.81
N LYS A 41 8.33 1.59 -17.67
CA LYS A 41 7.38 1.04 -18.64
C LYS A 41 6.20 1.97 -18.95
N LYS A 42 5.84 2.86 -18.02
CA LYS A 42 4.68 3.77 -18.08
C LYS A 42 5.07 5.20 -18.51
N ARG A 43 6.36 5.57 -18.51
CA ARG A 43 6.87 6.90 -18.89
C ARG A 43 6.54 7.28 -20.36
N PRO A 44 6.45 8.57 -20.71
CA PRO A 44 6.51 9.01 -22.12
C PRO A 44 7.84 8.59 -22.79
N ILE A 45 7.82 8.21 -24.07
CA ILE A 45 9.03 7.64 -24.74
C ILE A 45 10.24 8.59 -24.73
N ARG A 46 9.99 9.91 -24.78
CA ARG A 46 11.00 10.97 -24.68
C ARG A 46 11.76 11.01 -23.34
N GLU A 47 11.18 10.45 -22.27
CA GLU A 47 11.74 10.42 -20.92
C GLU A 47 12.48 9.10 -20.63
N VAL A 48 12.22 8.05 -21.41
CA VAL A 48 12.80 6.71 -21.21
C VAL A 48 14.33 6.74 -21.19
N PRO A 49 15.06 7.41 -22.12
CA PRO A 49 16.53 7.38 -22.09
C PRO A 49 17.13 8.01 -20.82
N ALA A 50 16.57 9.11 -20.33
CA ALA A 50 17.01 9.74 -19.09
C ALA A 50 16.71 8.84 -17.88
N ARG A 51 15.48 8.30 -17.81
CA ARG A 51 15.04 7.44 -16.71
C ARG A 51 15.82 6.11 -16.65
N VAL A 52 16.23 5.56 -17.79
CA VAL A 52 17.13 4.39 -17.86
C VAL A 52 18.49 4.71 -17.24
N GLN A 53 19.08 5.88 -17.53
CA GLN A 53 20.35 6.26 -16.93
C GLN A 53 20.25 6.51 -15.43
N GLU A 54 19.16 7.12 -14.95
CA GLU A 54 18.88 7.26 -13.50
C GLU A 54 18.85 5.90 -12.80
N ILE A 55 18.04 4.95 -13.30
CA ILE A 55 17.90 3.60 -12.74
C ILE A 55 19.24 2.85 -12.76
N TRP A 56 20.00 2.97 -13.86
CA TRP A 56 21.33 2.38 -13.97
C TRP A 56 22.28 2.92 -12.88
N GLN A 57 22.38 4.25 -12.73
CA GLN A 57 23.28 4.87 -11.74
C GLN A 57 22.86 4.59 -10.29
N GLU A 58 21.56 4.46 -10.01
CA GLU A 58 21.03 4.22 -8.65
C GLU A 58 21.22 2.76 -8.19
N PHE A 59 21.04 1.78 -9.08
CA PHE A 59 20.92 0.36 -8.70
C PHE A 59 21.96 -0.60 -9.30
N LEU A 60 22.65 -0.24 -10.40
CA LEU A 60 23.44 -1.20 -11.19
C LEU A 60 24.85 -0.72 -11.57
N ALA A 61 25.12 0.58 -11.61
CA ALA A 61 26.43 1.11 -11.94
C ALA A 61 27.50 0.65 -10.92
N PRO A 62 28.78 0.53 -11.31
CA PRO A 62 29.86 0.26 -10.37
C PRO A 62 29.91 1.34 -9.27
N GLY A 63 29.67 0.94 -8.01
CA GLY A 63 29.57 1.86 -6.87
C GLY A 63 28.19 2.52 -6.70
N ALA A 64 27.14 1.97 -7.31
CA ALA A 64 25.76 2.43 -7.15
C ALA A 64 25.34 2.52 -5.66
N PRO A 65 24.63 3.59 -5.23
CA PRO A 65 24.29 3.84 -3.84
C PRO A 65 23.19 2.90 -3.30
N SER A 66 22.50 2.17 -4.16
CA SER A 66 21.48 1.17 -3.81
C SER A 66 21.66 -0.07 -4.69
N ALA A 67 22.89 -0.56 -4.79
CA ALA A 67 23.26 -1.69 -5.65
C ALA A 67 22.46 -2.96 -5.33
N ILE A 68 21.74 -3.49 -6.33
CA ILE A 68 20.92 -4.70 -6.20
C ILE A 68 21.73 -5.98 -6.43
N ASN A 69 21.28 -7.10 -5.84
CA ASN A 69 21.90 -8.40 -6.06
C ASN A 69 21.39 -9.03 -7.37
N LEU A 70 22.21 -8.97 -8.42
CA LEU A 70 21.88 -9.47 -9.75
C LEU A 70 22.90 -10.49 -10.25
N ASP A 71 22.43 -11.59 -10.87
CA ASP A 71 23.33 -12.57 -11.47
C ASP A 71 24.10 -12.01 -12.68
N SER A 72 25.32 -12.52 -12.90
CA SER A 72 26.24 -11.99 -13.92
C SER A 72 25.66 -12.02 -15.35
N LYS A 73 24.86 -13.03 -15.71
CA LYS A 73 24.27 -13.12 -17.05
C LYS A 73 23.21 -12.03 -17.25
N SER A 74 22.39 -11.80 -16.24
CA SER A 74 21.37 -10.73 -16.27
C SER A 74 22.01 -9.34 -16.23
N TYR A 75 23.10 -9.17 -15.46
CA TYR A 75 23.90 -7.95 -15.42
C TYR A 75 24.56 -7.64 -16.78
N ASP A 76 25.23 -8.61 -17.40
CA ASP A 76 25.89 -8.45 -18.70
C ASP A 76 24.89 -8.04 -19.80
N LYS A 77 23.72 -8.70 -19.84
CA LYS A 77 22.65 -8.38 -20.79
C LYS A 77 22.12 -6.96 -20.57
N THR A 78 21.84 -6.59 -19.31
CA THR A 78 21.38 -5.24 -18.95
C THR A 78 22.42 -4.18 -19.34
N THR A 79 23.71 -4.46 -19.15
CA THR A 79 24.82 -3.58 -19.54
C THR A 79 24.87 -3.31 -21.05
N GLN A 80 24.44 -4.26 -21.89
CA GLN A 80 24.26 -4.01 -23.33
C GLN A 80 22.98 -3.22 -23.61
N ASN A 81 21.86 -3.61 -22.98
CA ASN A 81 20.55 -2.97 -23.18
C ASN A 81 20.54 -1.46 -22.79
N VAL A 82 21.37 -1.04 -21.83
CA VAL A 82 21.49 0.38 -21.41
C VAL A 82 22.16 1.25 -22.48
N LYS A 83 22.83 0.66 -23.48
CA LYS A 83 23.42 1.39 -24.61
C LYS A 83 22.40 1.85 -25.65
N ASP A 84 21.25 1.18 -25.72
CA ASP A 84 20.10 1.55 -26.54
C ASP A 84 18.82 1.57 -25.68
N PRO A 85 18.58 2.65 -24.91
CA PRO A 85 17.54 2.70 -23.88
C PRO A 85 16.11 2.48 -24.38
N GLY A 86 15.42 1.50 -23.80
CA GLY A 86 14.02 1.17 -24.09
C GLY A 86 13.21 0.90 -22.81
N ARG A 87 11.90 0.73 -22.98
CA ARG A 87 10.95 0.43 -21.88
C ARG A 87 11.16 -0.90 -21.17
N TYR A 88 12.00 -1.76 -21.75
CA TYR A 88 12.27 -3.13 -21.32
C TYR A 88 13.77 -3.36 -21.11
N THR A 89 14.56 -2.28 -20.98
CA THR A 89 16.02 -2.35 -20.81
C THR A 89 16.42 -3.22 -19.62
N PHE A 90 15.61 -3.23 -18.55
CA PHE A 90 15.88 -3.98 -17.32
C PHE A 90 14.95 -5.20 -17.14
N GLU A 91 14.26 -5.69 -18.18
CA GLU A 91 13.25 -6.74 -18.05
C GLU A 91 13.80 -8.03 -17.39
N ASP A 92 14.95 -8.55 -17.85
CA ASP A 92 15.58 -9.73 -17.24
C ASP A 92 16.00 -9.49 -15.78
N ALA A 93 16.53 -8.30 -15.50
CA ALA A 93 16.95 -7.93 -14.14
C ALA A 93 15.74 -7.78 -13.20
N GLN A 94 14.65 -7.18 -13.68
CA GLN A 94 13.41 -7.07 -12.94
C GLN A 94 12.79 -8.45 -12.66
N GLU A 95 12.86 -9.38 -13.62
CA GLU A 95 12.40 -10.76 -13.42
C GLU A 95 13.26 -11.51 -12.38
N HIS A 96 14.59 -11.32 -12.40
CA HIS A 96 15.50 -11.87 -11.40
C HIS A 96 15.15 -11.38 -9.98
N ILE A 97 15.09 -10.05 -9.80
CA ILE A 97 14.82 -9.42 -8.49
C ILE A 97 13.41 -9.77 -7.97
N TYR A 98 12.42 -9.84 -8.87
CA TYR A 98 11.09 -10.34 -8.51
C TYR A 98 11.14 -11.79 -7.99
N LYS A 99 11.90 -12.68 -8.64
CA LYS A 99 12.07 -14.08 -8.19
C LYS A 99 12.79 -14.16 -6.84
N LEU A 100 13.82 -13.33 -6.64
CA LEU A 100 14.58 -13.22 -5.38
C LEU A 100 13.67 -12.81 -4.21
N MET A 101 12.98 -11.66 -4.33
CA MET A 101 12.01 -11.22 -3.31
C MET A 101 10.91 -12.26 -3.06
N LYS A 102 10.41 -12.93 -4.11
CA LYS A 102 9.33 -13.92 -4.00
C LYS A 102 9.76 -15.21 -3.29
N SER A 103 11.02 -15.61 -3.39
CA SER A 103 11.53 -16.84 -2.78
C SER A 103 12.07 -16.64 -1.36
N ASP A 104 12.55 -15.43 -1.01
CA ASP A 104 13.15 -15.15 0.29
C ASP A 104 12.38 -14.10 1.12
N SER A 105 12.48 -12.81 0.74
CA SER A 105 11.97 -11.71 1.57
C SER A 105 10.46 -11.72 1.76
N TYR A 106 9.67 -12.11 0.75
CA TYR A 106 8.21 -12.12 0.83
C TYR A 106 7.65 -13.23 1.74
N PRO A 107 8.15 -14.49 1.71
CA PRO A 107 7.87 -15.49 2.74
C PRO A 107 8.26 -15.07 4.16
N ARG A 108 9.27 -14.20 4.34
CA ARG A 108 9.62 -13.61 5.64
C ARG A 108 8.62 -12.51 6.04
N PHE A 109 8.27 -11.60 5.12
CA PHE A 109 7.24 -10.56 5.32
C PHE A 109 5.89 -11.13 5.80
N ILE A 110 5.36 -12.17 5.13
CA ILE A 110 4.08 -12.79 5.51
C ILE A 110 4.11 -13.46 6.90
N ARG A 111 5.29 -13.84 7.39
CA ARG A 111 5.49 -14.40 8.75
C ARG A 111 5.88 -13.35 9.80
N SER A 112 6.21 -12.12 9.39
CA SER A 112 6.61 -11.04 10.29
C SER A 112 5.51 -10.66 11.29
N SER A 113 5.90 -10.22 12.49
CA SER A 113 4.96 -9.68 13.48
C SER A 113 4.15 -8.51 12.92
N ALA A 114 4.79 -7.60 12.19
CA ALA A 114 4.14 -6.45 11.54
C ALA A 114 2.93 -6.86 10.67
N TYR A 115 3.08 -7.86 9.79
CA TYR A 115 1.95 -8.34 8.98
C TYR A 115 0.89 -9.08 9.81
N GLN A 116 1.30 -9.85 10.83
CA GLN A 116 0.35 -10.55 11.71
C GLN A 116 -0.48 -9.57 12.56
N GLU A 117 0.11 -8.49 13.05
CA GLU A 117 -0.56 -7.43 13.79
C GLU A 117 -1.59 -6.68 12.92
N LEU A 118 -1.26 -6.38 11.68
CA LEU A 118 -2.21 -5.80 10.70
C LEU A 118 -3.42 -6.72 10.48
N LEU A 119 -3.20 -8.04 10.36
CA LEU A 119 -4.29 -9.02 10.26
C LEU A 119 -5.15 -9.07 11.53
N GLN A 120 -4.55 -8.97 12.72
CA GLN A 120 -5.28 -8.95 13.99
C GLN A 120 -6.09 -7.66 14.18
N ALA A 121 -5.51 -6.50 13.84
CA ALA A 121 -6.20 -5.21 13.89
C ALA A 121 -7.43 -5.21 12.97
N LYS A 122 -7.29 -5.73 11.75
CA LYS A 122 -8.42 -5.88 10.80
C LYS A 122 -9.52 -6.82 11.33
N LYS A 123 -9.15 -7.92 11.99
CA LYS A 123 -10.12 -8.83 12.65
C LYS A 123 -10.87 -8.12 13.79
N LYS A 124 -10.17 -7.39 14.66
CA LYS A 124 -10.80 -6.62 15.76
C LYS A 124 -11.76 -5.55 15.23
N ALA A 125 -11.38 -4.82 14.18
CA ALA A 125 -12.25 -3.82 13.54
C ALA A 125 -13.51 -4.42 12.89
N LEU A 126 -13.44 -5.65 12.38
CA LEU A 126 -14.59 -6.40 11.86
C LEU A 126 -15.45 -7.04 12.95
N GLN A 127 -14.92 -7.22 14.16
CA GLN A 127 -15.62 -7.81 15.31
C GLN A 127 -16.25 -6.77 16.23
N THR A 128 -15.93 -5.48 16.08
CA THR A 128 -16.68 -4.39 16.74
C THR A 128 -18.13 -4.37 16.22
N PRO A 129 -19.15 -4.51 17.10
CA PRO A 129 -20.54 -4.41 16.66
C PRO A 129 -20.84 -3.05 16.02
N ARG A 130 -21.71 -3.03 15.00
CA ARG A 130 -22.14 -1.80 14.29
C ARG A 130 -23.03 -0.87 15.15
N ASP A 131 -23.18 -1.17 16.43
CA ASP A 131 -24.14 -0.53 17.33
C ASP A 131 -23.60 0.77 17.97
N SER A 132 -22.31 1.08 17.80
CA SER A 132 -21.65 2.22 18.46
C SER A 132 -21.99 3.60 17.88
N LEU A 133 -22.63 3.67 16.69
CA LEU A 133 -23.14 4.95 16.16
C LEU A 133 -24.38 5.46 16.90
N ALA A 134 -25.03 4.65 17.74
CA ALA A 134 -26.18 5.08 18.56
C ALA A 134 -25.78 5.85 19.84
N PHE A 135 -24.53 5.77 20.30
CA PHE A 135 -24.14 6.21 21.66
C PHE A 135 -23.53 7.62 21.76
N ARG A 136 -23.73 8.48 20.76
CA ARG A 136 -23.36 9.92 20.82
C ARG A 136 -24.54 10.87 21.02
N CYS A 137 -25.73 10.36 21.34
CA CYS A 137 -26.89 11.17 21.68
C CYS A 137 -27.58 10.66 22.94
N LEU A 138 -26.91 10.79 24.10
CA LEU A 138 -27.50 10.80 25.45
C LEU A 138 -26.37 11.07 26.49
N HIS A 139 -25.84 12.29 26.49
CA HIS A 139 -25.04 12.78 27.62
C HIS A 139 -25.41 14.23 27.95
N PHE A 140 -26.70 14.45 28.17
CA PHE A 140 -27.22 15.73 28.63
C PHE A 140 -28.35 15.56 29.65
N GLU A 141 -28.03 14.97 30.80
CA GLU A 141 -28.85 15.12 32.00
C GLU A 141 -28.02 14.90 33.26
N ASN A 142 -27.55 16.02 33.84
CA ASN A 142 -27.67 16.36 35.26
C ASN A 142 -26.90 17.65 35.58
N CYS A 143 -27.56 18.79 35.36
CA CYS A 143 -27.22 20.02 36.07
C CYS A 143 -28.49 20.52 36.78
N LEU A 144 -28.71 19.99 38.00
CA LEU A 144 -29.82 20.37 38.86
C LEU A 144 -29.61 21.80 39.39
N LEU A 145 -30.25 22.80 38.77
CA LEU A 145 -30.42 24.12 39.36
C LEU A 145 -31.84 24.65 39.19
N THR A 146 -32.62 24.40 40.25
CA THR A 146 -33.56 25.34 40.90
C THR A 146 -34.59 26.12 40.07
N SER A 147 -35.85 25.95 40.53
CA SER A 147 -36.93 26.95 40.56
C SER A 147 -37.78 27.17 39.31
N SER A 148 -39.04 26.71 39.43
CA SER A 148 -40.27 27.40 38.99
C SER A 148 -40.29 28.03 37.58
N PHE A 149 -41.02 27.43 36.65
CA PHE A 149 -42.27 28.05 36.13
C PHE A 149 -43.14 27.00 35.41
N ILE A 150 -44.44 27.28 35.35
CA ILE A 150 -45.49 26.42 34.79
C ILE A 150 -45.67 26.71 33.29
N SER A 151 -45.78 25.67 32.43
CA SER A 151 -46.93 25.48 31.51
C SER A 151 -46.72 24.32 30.54
N SER A 152 -47.82 23.70 30.10
CA SER A 152 -47.95 22.67 29.07
C SER A 152 -47.20 22.97 27.77
N TRP A 153 -46.78 21.92 27.04
CA TRP A 153 -47.28 21.63 25.68
C TRP A 153 -47.24 20.11 25.42
N ILE A 154 -48.22 19.61 24.64
CA ILE A 154 -48.58 18.18 24.51
C ILE A 154 -47.97 17.56 23.25
N CYS A 155 -47.78 16.23 23.28
CA CYS A 155 -47.37 15.38 22.15
C CYS A 155 -48.14 15.64 20.85
N VAL A 156 -47.43 16.11 19.83
CA VAL A 156 -47.72 15.99 18.39
C VAL A 156 -46.32 15.88 17.74
N PHE A 157 -45.96 14.92 16.88
CA PHE A 157 -46.59 14.55 15.62
C PHE A 157 -46.43 13.07 15.28
N LEU A 158 -47.53 12.45 14.87
CA LEU A 158 -47.54 11.26 14.03
C LEU A 158 -48.28 11.60 12.72
N PHE A 159 -47.73 11.12 11.61
CA PHE A 159 -48.44 10.73 10.38
C PHE A 159 -49.12 11.80 9.49
N SER A 160 -48.51 12.06 8.33
CA SER A 160 -49.16 12.13 7.00
C SER A 160 -48.03 12.14 5.95
N ALA A 161 -47.79 11.13 5.09
CA ALA A 161 -48.63 10.34 4.18
C ALA A 161 -48.80 10.98 2.78
N SER A 162 -48.84 10.10 1.77
CA SER A 162 -49.04 10.31 0.32
C SER A 162 -47.85 10.81 -0.53
N SER A 163 -47.67 10.39 -1.79
CA SER A 163 -48.01 9.13 -2.52
C SER A 163 -47.60 9.27 -4.00
N SER A 164 -47.60 8.15 -4.74
CA SER A 164 -47.59 8.09 -6.24
C SER A 164 -46.25 8.51 -6.89
N THR A 165 -45.84 8.08 -8.09
CA THR A 165 -46.30 7.09 -9.10
C THR A 165 -45.07 6.80 -10.00
N VAL A 166 -44.99 5.73 -10.78
CA VAL A 166 -46.00 4.68 -11.07
C VAL A 166 -45.64 3.40 -10.34
#